data_AF-A0A2S9HS45-F1
#
_entry.id   AF-A0A2S9HS45-F1
#
_cell.length_a   1.000
_cell.length_b   1.000
_cell.length_c   1.000
_cell.angle_alpha   90.00
_cell.angle_beta   90.00
_cell.angle_gamma   90.00
#
_symmetry.space_group_name_H-M   'P 1'
#
loop_
_entity.id
_entity.type
_entity.pdbx_description
1 polymer ?
#
loop_
_entity_poly.entity_id
_entity_poly.type
_entity_poly.pdbx_seq_one_letter_code
_entity_poly.pdbx_strand_id
1 'polypeptide(L)'
;MTHKYDRLHDLVLPGDFSFANKVHNCMVACIHNMFYAKSAEESNHWEEELERCMKEFKMLRDAKEEHEASMSYRVVIKDLRARGVNASLVTRRK
;
A
#
# COMPACT_ATOMS: atom_id res chain seq x y z
N MET A 1 -17.71 5.38 -19.69
CA MET A 1 -16.52 5.87 -18.95
C MET A 1 -16.34 5.03 -17.68
N THR A 2 -15.74 3.85 -17.81
CA THR A 2 -15.35 2.98 -16.70
C THR A 2 -13.99 3.43 -16.15
N HIS A 3 -13.89 4.72 -15.82
CA HIS A 3 -12.62 5.33 -15.44
C HIS A 3 -12.43 5.24 -13.92
N LYS A 4 -11.29 4.65 -13.53
CA LYS A 4 -10.50 4.96 -12.32
C LYS A 4 -10.95 4.42 -10.95
N TYR A 5 -12.14 3.86 -10.78
CA TYR A 5 -12.59 3.44 -9.44
C TYR A 5 -12.04 2.09 -8.93
N ASP A 6 -11.47 1.23 -9.78
CA ASP A 6 -10.85 -0.05 -9.35
C ASP A 6 -9.31 -0.03 -9.27
N ARG A 7 -8.71 1.17 -9.18
CA ARG A 7 -7.24 1.30 -9.02
C ARG A 7 -6.71 0.71 -7.72
N LEU A 8 -7.56 0.47 -6.73
CA LEU A 8 -7.11 -0.05 -5.44
C LEU A 8 -6.48 -1.45 -5.58
N HIS A 9 -7.02 -2.29 -6.47
CA HIS A 9 -6.44 -3.59 -6.82
C HIS A 9 -5.03 -3.45 -7.42
N ASP A 10 -4.75 -2.35 -8.13
CA ASP A 10 -3.45 -2.05 -8.70
C ASP A 10 -2.46 -1.46 -7.68
N LEU A 11 -2.91 -1.13 -6.47
CA LEU A 11 -2.07 -0.44 -5.48
C LEU A 11 -1.66 -1.30 -4.29
N VAL A 12 -2.38 -2.38 -4.01
CA VAL A 12 -2.11 -3.28 -2.88
C VAL A 12 -2.05 -4.74 -3.32
N LEU A 13 -1.56 -5.62 -2.46
CA LEU A 13 -1.62 -7.05 -2.72
C LEU A 13 -3.07 -7.55 -2.69
N PRO A 14 -3.42 -8.60 -3.45
CA PRO A 14 -4.78 -9.13 -3.46
C PRO A 14 -5.33 -9.51 -2.08
N GLY A 15 -4.46 -10.03 -1.20
CA GLY A 15 -4.83 -10.40 0.17
C GLY A 15 -5.18 -9.22 1.08
N ASP A 16 -4.65 -8.03 0.77
CA ASP A 16 -4.81 -6.83 1.60
C ASP A 16 -5.98 -5.96 1.15
N PHE A 17 -6.65 -6.32 0.04
CA PHE A 17 -7.67 -5.48 -0.58
C PHE A 17 -8.81 -5.08 0.37
N SER A 18 -9.32 -6.02 1.14
CA SER A 18 -10.41 -5.76 2.10
C SER A 18 -10.01 -4.72 3.15
N PHE A 19 -8.78 -4.81 3.65
CA PHE A 19 -8.25 -3.85 4.60
C PHE A 19 -7.96 -2.50 3.92
N ALA A 20 -7.33 -2.50 2.76
CA ALA A 20 -7.10 -1.31 1.94
C ALA A 20 -8.39 -0.53 1.67
N ASN A 21 -9.50 -1.22 1.40
CA ASN A 21 -10.80 -0.59 1.15
C ASN A 21 -11.37 0.07 2.43
N LYS A 22 -11.18 -0.56 3.60
CA LYS A 22 -11.55 0.06 4.88
C LYS A 22 -10.72 1.30 5.16
N VAL A 23 -9.42 1.26 4.90
CA VAL A 23 -8.51 2.39 5.09
C VAL A 23 -8.86 3.53 4.12
N HIS A 24 -9.16 3.23 2.85
CA HIS A 24 -9.67 4.21 1.89
C HIS A 24 -10.95 4.90 2.40
N ASN A 25 -11.92 4.11 2.88
CA ASN A 25 -13.17 4.66 3.41
C ASN A 25 -12.94 5.51 4.67
N CYS A 26 -11.98 5.14 5.51
CA CYS A 26 -11.53 5.99 6.63
C CYS A 26 -11.04 7.35 6.12
N MET A 27 -10.15 7.38 5.13
CA MET A 27 -9.61 8.65 4.59
C MET A 27 -10.73 9.55 4.06
N VAL A 28 -11.64 8.97 3.26
CA VAL A 28 -12.78 9.72 2.70
C VAL A 28 -13.66 10.28 3.80
N ALA A 29 -13.95 9.50 4.84
CA ALA A 29 -14.73 9.96 5.99
C ALA A 29 -14.02 11.08 6.76
N CYS A 30 -12.72 10.98 6.99
CA CYS A 30 -11.94 12.02 7.68
C CYS A 30 -11.97 13.33 6.89
N ILE A 31 -11.71 13.29 5.58
CA ILE A 31 -11.76 14.47 4.71
C ILE A 31 -13.16 15.09 4.72
N HIS A 32 -14.19 14.26 4.59
CA HIS A 32 -15.58 14.73 4.68
C HIS A 32 -15.82 15.44 6.00
N ASN A 33 -15.45 14.84 7.13
CA ASN A 33 -15.69 15.42 8.45
C ASN A 33 -14.87 16.69 8.69
N MET A 34 -13.64 16.82 8.17
CA MET A 34 -12.88 18.07 8.19
C MET A 34 -13.66 19.22 7.52
N PHE A 35 -14.30 18.98 6.38
CA PHE A 35 -15.11 20.00 5.70
C PHE A 35 -16.36 20.44 6.48
N TYR A 36 -16.93 19.55 7.30
CA TYR A 36 -18.11 19.84 8.12
C TYR A 36 -17.79 20.22 9.57
N ALA A 37 -16.50 20.29 9.92
CA ALA A 37 -16.06 20.62 11.26
C ALA A 37 -16.55 22.02 11.66
N LYS A 38 -17.08 22.14 12.88
CA LYS A 38 -17.60 23.40 13.42
C LYS A 38 -16.55 24.20 14.17
N SER A 39 -15.38 23.62 14.39
CA SER A 39 -14.25 24.25 15.06
C SER A 39 -12.93 23.78 14.46
N ALA A 40 -11.88 24.58 14.71
CA ALA A 40 -10.52 24.19 14.34
C ALA A 40 -10.07 22.93 15.08
N GLU A 41 -10.47 22.76 16.35
CA GLU A 41 -10.14 21.56 17.14
C GLU A 41 -10.74 20.29 16.53
N GLU A 42 -12.01 20.34 16.11
CA GLU A 42 -12.67 19.22 15.43
C GLU A 42 -12.00 18.94 14.07
N SER A 43 -11.65 19.97 13.31
CA SER A 43 -10.90 19.81 12.05
C SER A 43 -9.54 19.14 12.28
N ASN A 44 -8.80 19.57 13.30
CA ASN A 44 -7.47 19.02 13.63
C ASN A 44 -7.56 17.54 14.03
N HIS A 45 -8.58 17.16 14.80
CA HIS A 45 -8.79 15.75 15.15
C HIS A 45 -8.96 14.87 13.91
N TRP A 46 -9.76 15.31 12.94
CA TRP A 46 -9.94 14.56 11.69
C TRP A 46 -8.70 14.57 10.79
N GLU A 47 -7.87 15.60 10.86
CA GLU A 47 -6.57 15.64 10.18
C GLU A 47 -5.60 14.58 10.76
N GLU A 48 -5.52 14.46 12.08
CA GLU A 48 -4.71 13.43 12.75
C GLU A 48 -5.16 12.01 12.37
N GLU A 49 -6.48 11.77 12.34
CA GLU A 49 -7.04 10.49 11.91
C GLU A 49 -6.79 10.20 10.43
N LEU A 50 -6.84 11.23 9.57
CA LEU A 50 -6.48 11.12 8.16
C LEU A 50 -5.00 10.71 8.02
N GLU A 51 -4.10 11.32 8.78
CA GLU A 51 -2.67 10.98 8.77
C GLU A 51 -2.44 9.52 9.18
N ARG A 52 -3.15 9.03 10.20
CA ARG A 52 -3.12 7.62 10.61
C ARG A 52 -3.53 6.70 9.46
N CYS A 53 -4.68 6.96 8.83
CA CYS A 53 -5.15 6.16 7.69
C CYS A 53 -4.19 6.23 6.48
N MET A 54 -3.53 7.37 6.24
CA MET A 54 -2.47 7.50 5.22
C MET A 54 -1.24 6.65 5.52
N LYS A 55 -0.79 6.59 6.78
CA LYS A 55 0.33 5.72 7.19
C LYS A 55 -0.01 4.25 6.98
N GLU A 56 -1.19 3.81 7.41
CA GLU A 56 -1.65 2.42 7.21
C GLU A 56 -1.70 2.05 5.73
N PHE A 57 -2.26 2.91 4.89
CA PHE A 57 -2.33 2.64 3.45
C PHE A 57 -0.94 2.60 2.81
N LYS A 58 -0.02 3.48 3.23
CA LYS A 58 1.36 3.48 2.75
C LYS A 58 2.05 2.15 3.05
N MET A 59 1.86 1.58 4.24
CA MET A 59 2.45 0.28 4.58
C MET A 59 2.00 -0.84 3.62
N LEU A 60 0.73 -0.82 3.17
CA LEU A 60 0.24 -1.81 2.19
C LEU A 60 0.89 -1.63 0.83
N ARG A 61 1.14 -0.38 0.42
CA ARG A 61 1.84 -0.07 -0.83
C ARG A 61 3.31 -0.50 -0.77
N ASP A 62 3.99 -0.20 0.33
CA ASP A 62 5.39 -0.57 0.53
C ASP A 62 5.54 -2.11 0.53
N ALA A 63 4.60 -2.83 1.16
CA ALA A 63 4.56 -4.30 1.13
C ALA A 63 4.33 -4.87 -0.28
N LYS A 64 3.48 -4.23 -1.09
CA LYS A 64 3.30 -4.61 -2.49
C LYS A 64 4.59 -4.41 -3.30
N GLU A 65 5.23 -3.26 -3.16
CA GLU A 65 6.48 -2.94 -3.86
C GLU A 65 7.60 -3.93 -3.50
N GLU A 66 7.73 -4.27 -2.21
CA GLU A 66 8.68 -5.29 -1.75
C GLU A 66 8.36 -6.67 -2.33
N HIS A 67 7.08 -7.06 -2.39
CA HIS A 67 6.65 -8.31 -3.01
C HIS A 67 6.99 -8.38 -4.50
N GLU A 68 6.71 -7.33 -5.25
CA GLU A 68 7.00 -7.24 -6.69
C GLU A 68 8.51 -7.29 -6.96
N ALA A 69 9.31 -6.56 -6.17
CA ALA A 69 10.76 -6.63 -6.24
C ALA A 69 11.29 -8.05 -5.95
N SER A 70 10.75 -8.71 -4.92
CA SER A 70 11.09 -10.09 -4.58
C SER A 70 10.76 -11.08 -5.71
N MET A 71 9.60 -10.91 -6.34
CA MET A 71 9.20 -11.72 -7.51
C MET A 71 10.15 -11.50 -8.69
N SER A 72 10.57 -10.27 -8.95
CA SER A 72 11.56 -9.95 -9.99
C SER A 72 12.89 -10.67 -9.75
N TYR A 73 13.41 -10.62 -8.51
CA TYR A 73 14.64 -11.35 -8.17
C TYR A 73 14.50 -12.87 -8.31
N ARG A 74 13.35 -13.44 -7.93
CA ARG A 74 13.08 -14.87 -8.10
C ARG A 74 13.14 -15.30 -9.56
N VAL A 75 12.62 -14.48 -10.48
CA VAL A 75 12.71 -14.74 -11.92
C VAL A 75 14.16 -14.77 -12.37
N VAL A 76 14.95 -13.75 -12.03
CA VAL A 76 16.38 -13.69 -12.39
C VAL A 76 17.17 -14.88 -11.83
N ILE A 77 16.94 -15.24 -10.56
CA ILE A 77 17.61 -16.39 -9.93
C ILE A 77 17.24 -17.70 -10.63
N LYS A 78 15.97 -17.87 -11.00
CA LYS A 78 15.51 -19.05 -11.73
C LYS A 78 16.21 -19.18 -13.09
N ASP A 79 16.35 -18.08 -13.81
CA ASP A 79 17.03 -18.06 -15.12
C ASP A 79 18.53 -18.34 -14.99
N LEU A 80 19.20 -17.80 -13.97
CA LEU A 80 20.61 -18.10 -13.69
C LEU A 80 20.83 -19.57 -13.35
N ARG A 81 19.97 -20.14 -12.50
CA ARG A 81 20.02 -21.58 -12.16
C ARG A 81 19.79 -22.47 -13.38
N ALA A 82 18.88 -22.09 -14.27
CA ALA A 82 18.65 -22.80 -15.53
C ALA A 82 19.88 -22.81 -16.44
N ARG A 83 20.77 -21.81 -16.32
CA ARG A 83 22.07 -21.74 -17.01
C ARG A 83 23.21 -22.43 -16.26
N GLY A 84 22.93 -23.15 -15.17
CA GLY A 84 23.93 -23.82 -14.34
C GLY A 84 24.68 -22.91 -13.38
N VAL A 85 24.29 -21.64 -13.25
CA VAL A 85 24.91 -20.70 -12.31
C VAL A 85 24.30 -20.91 -10.92
N ASN A 86 25.15 -21.12 -9.91
CA ASN A 86 24.70 -21.19 -8.52
C ASN A 86 24.33 -19.79 -8.01
N ALA A 87 23.06 -19.41 -8.16
CA ALA A 87 22.51 -18.14 -7.71
C ALA A 87 21.57 -18.33 -6.51
N SER A 88 21.68 -17.46 -5.52
CA SER A 88 20.76 -17.36 -4.39
C SER A 88 20.57 -15.89 -4.00
N LEU A 89 19.41 -15.57 -3.43
CA LEU A 89 19.16 -14.23 -2.89
C LEU A 89 19.88 -14.12 -1.54
N VAL A 90 20.74 -13.13 -1.39
CA VAL A 90 21.41 -12.84 -0.12
C VAL A 90 20.90 -11.51 0.40
N THR A 91 20.14 -11.55 1.49
CA THR A 91 19.68 -10.35 2.19
C THR A 91 20.68 -9.98 3.28
N ARG A 92 21.33 -8.82 3.15
CA ARG A 92 22.16 -8.27 4.22
C ARG A 92 21.25 -7.64 5.26
N ARG A 93 21.20 -8.19 6.49
CA ARG A 93 20.59 -7.48 7.63
C ARG A 93 21.41 -6.21 7.92
N LYS A 94 20.73 -5.06 7.97
CA LYS A 94 21.29 -3.80 8.45
C LYS A 94 21.26 -3.77 9.97
#